data_AF-A0A1F8LPF3-F1
#
_entry.id   AF-A0A1F8LPF3-F1
#
_cell.length_a   1.000
_cell.length_b   1.000
_cell.length_c   1.000
_cell.angle_alpha   90.00
_cell.angle_beta   90.00
_cell.angle_gamma   90.00
#
_symmetry.space_group_name_H-M   'P 1'
#
loop_
_entity.id
_entity.type
_entity.pdbx_description
1 polymer ?
#
loop_
_entity_poly.entity_id
_entity_poly.type
_entity_poly.pdbx_seq_one_letter_code
_entity_poly.pdbx_strand_id
1 'polypeptide(L)'
;MQELWNQLLDLIARVVIPDWKSIIDLIPLIGLPLLALWVAWSFGRLTLFDLTHRPRAAAERPGGRAAPRQADGGYDFSAGVPFCATHGLVFPTSARTCDLDGAELDVRCPADGSVRPVAAELCRTCGTRYRLGAAPDARTLLAAAGGPPPGGAAAA
;
A
#
# COMPACT_ATOMS: atom_id res chain seq x y z
N MET A 1 -58.06 -50.88 -0.56
CA MET A 1 -57.08 -50.03 0.17
C MET A 1 -55.67 -50.58 0.08
N GLN A 2 -55.41 -51.86 0.39
CA GLN A 2 -54.07 -52.47 0.22
C GLN A 2 -53.56 -52.47 -1.24
N GLU A 3 -54.43 -52.71 -2.23
CA GLU A 3 -54.03 -52.69 -3.64
C GLU A 3 -53.51 -51.32 -4.10
N LEU A 4 -54.20 -50.24 -3.73
CA LEU A 4 -53.80 -48.86 -4.02
C LEU A 4 -52.51 -48.47 -3.28
N TRP A 5 -52.33 -49.00 -2.08
CA TRP A 5 -51.12 -48.80 -1.29
C TRP A 5 -49.91 -49.48 -1.92
N ASN A 6 -50.08 -50.70 -2.42
CA ASN A 6 -49.03 -51.43 -3.13
C ASN A 6 -48.67 -50.76 -4.47
N GLN A 7 -49.65 -50.27 -5.23
CA GLN A 7 -49.40 -49.50 -6.46
C GLN A 7 -48.65 -48.18 -6.19
N LEU A 8 -49.00 -47.49 -5.10
CA LEU A 8 -48.29 -46.27 -4.70
C LEU A 8 -46.84 -46.58 -4.30
N LEU A 9 -46.62 -47.66 -3.55
CA LEU A 9 -45.28 -48.10 -3.16
C LEU A 9 -44.43 -48.49 -4.38
N ASP A 10 -45.00 -49.13 -5.39
CA ASP A 10 -44.29 -49.49 -6.63
C ASP A 10 -43.89 -48.26 -7.45
N LEU A 11 -44.77 -47.26 -7.51
CA LEU A 11 -44.48 -45.98 -8.18
C LEU A 11 -43.39 -45.20 -7.45
N ILE A 12 -43.45 -45.16 -6.11
CA ILE A 12 -42.43 -44.52 -5.29
C ILE A 12 -41.12 -45.29 -5.36
N ALA A 13 -41.14 -46.62 -5.34
CA ALA A 13 -39.93 -47.45 -5.47
C ALA A 13 -39.23 -47.21 -6.81
N ARG A 14 -39.97 -47.00 -7.90
CA ARG A 14 -39.38 -46.68 -9.21
C ARG A 14 -38.80 -45.26 -9.30
N VAL A 15 -39.32 -44.32 -8.53
CA VAL A 15 -38.86 -42.91 -8.47
C VAL A 15 -37.77 -42.69 -7.42
N VAL A 16 -37.75 -43.49 -6.36
CA VAL A 16 -36.75 -43.49 -5.29
C VAL A 16 -35.59 -44.45 -5.60
N ILE A 17 -35.80 -45.45 -6.47
CA ILE A 17 -34.78 -46.35 -7.03
C ILE A 17 -34.68 -46.24 -8.57
N PRO A 18 -34.58 -45.05 -9.19
CA PRO A 18 -33.98 -44.98 -10.51
C PRO A 18 -32.51 -45.41 -10.38
N ASP A 19 -31.86 -45.76 -11.49
CA ASP A 19 -30.43 -46.12 -11.53
C ASP A 19 -29.51 -44.95 -11.10
N TRP A 20 -29.49 -44.62 -9.80
CA TRP A 20 -28.63 -43.60 -9.21
C TRP A 20 -27.16 -43.90 -9.43
N LYS A 21 -26.84 -45.19 -9.61
CA LYS A 21 -25.51 -45.64 -10.00
C LYS A 21 -25.03 -44.97 -11.29
N SER A 22 -25.89 -44.84 -12.30
CA SER A 22 -25.53 -44.18 -13.57
C SER A 22 -25.21 -42.69 -13.35
N ILE A 23 -25.99 -42.01 -12.50
CA ILE A 23 -25.77 -40.60 -12.14
C ILE A 23 -24.47 -40.45 -11.35
N ILE A 24 -24.23 -41.32 -10.36
CA ILE A 24 -23.04 -41.29 -9.51
C ILE A 24 -21.78 -41.57 -10.35
N ASP A 25 -21.85 -42.50 -11.30
CA ASP A 25 -20.74 -42.79 -12.22
C ASP A 25 -20.46 -41.62 -13.18
N LEU A 26 -21.46 -40.78 -13.46
CA LEU A 26 -21.32 -39.60 -14.33
C LEU A 26 -20.67 -38.39 -13.62
N ILE A 27 -20.87 -38.24 -12.31
CA ILE A 27 -20.32 -37.14 -11.50
C ILE A 27 -18.80 -37.03 -11.61
N PRO A 28 -17.98 -38.08 -11.45
CA PRO A 28 -16.54 -37.96 -11.59
C PRO A 28 -16.13 -37.65 -13.04
N LEU A 29 -16.89 -38.13 -14.04
CA LEU A 29 -16.57 -37.91 -15.45
C LEU A 29 -16.73 -36.44 -15.88
N ILE A 30 -17.72 -35.74 -15.32
CA ILE A 30 -18.03 -34.34 -15.68
C ILE A 30 -17.58 -33.36 -14.59
N GLY A 31 -17.79 -33.72 -13.33
CA GLY A 31 -17.48 -32.88 -12.17
C GLY A 31 -15.99 -32.65 -11.97
N LEU A 32 -15.15 -33.69 -12.12
CA LEU A 32 -13.70 -33.53 -11.98
C LEU A 32 -13.08 -32.61 -13.04
N PRO A 33 -13.34 -32.76 -14.35
CA PRO A 33 -12.77 -31.85 -15.33
C PRO A 33 -13.31 -30.43 -15.16
N LEU A 34 -14.59 -30.26 -14.80
CA LEU A 34 -15.17 -28.94 -14.55
C LEU A 34 -14.55 -28.26 -13.33
N LEU A 35 -14.34 -29.01 -12.23
CA LEU A 35 -13.65 -28.53 -11.04
C LEU A 35 -12.19 -28.17 -11.36
N ALA A 36 -11.49 -29.01 -12.13
CA ALA A 36 -10.11 -28.74 -12.54
C ALA A 36 -10.01 -27.47 -13.39
N LEU A 37 -10.93 -27.28 -14.34
CA LEU A 37 -11.02 -26.07 -15.16
C LEU A 37 -11.30 -24.83 -14.29
N TRP A 38 -12.22 -24.95 -13.33
CA TRP A 38 -12.56 -23.85 -12.41
C TRP A 38 -11.39 -23.48 -11.51
N VAL A 39 -10.66 -24.47 -10.97
CA VAL A 39 -9.45 -24.26 -10.15
C VAL A 39 -8.36 -23.62 -11.01
N ALA A 40 -8.08 -24.15 -12.20
CA ALA A 40 -7.08 -23.61 -13.12
C ALA A 40 -7.41 -22.18 -13.54
N TRP A 41 -8.67 -21.87 -13.80
CA TRP A 41 -9.13 -20.51 -14.11
C TRP A 41 -8.99 -19.55 -12.92
N SER A 42 -9.38 -20.00 -11.72
CA SER A 42 -9.30 -19.19 -10.51
C SER A 42 -7.85 -18.89 -10.11
N PHE A 43 -6.99 -19.91 -10.10
CA PHE A 43 -5.56 -19.75 -9.83
C PHE A 43 -4.85 -19.01 -10.95
N GLY A 44 -5.16 -19.30 -12.21
CA GLY A 44 -4.62 -18.60 -13.37
C GLY A 44 -4.94 -17.11 -13.33
N ARG A 45 -6.17 -16.75 -12.96
CA ARG A 45 -6.56 -15.34 -12.80
C ARG A 45 -5.79 -14.67 -11.67
N LEU A 46 -5.57 -15.34 -10.54
CA LEU A 46 -4.80 -14.79 -9.41
C LEU A 46 -3.31 -14.63 -9.75
N THR A 47 -2.70 -15.61 -10.43
CA THR A 47 -1.29 -15.55 -10.81
C THR A 47 -1.04 -14.56 -11.94
N LEU A 48 -1.93 -14.51 -12.95
CA LEU A 48 -1.89 -13.49 -14.00
C LEU A 48 -2.10 -12.10 -13.42
N PHE A 49 -3.05 -11.93 -12.51
CA PHE A 49 -3.28 -10.65 -11.83
C PHE A 49 -2.06 -10.23 -11.02
N ASP A 50 -1.45 -11.15 -10.27
CA ASP A 50 -0.22 -10.85 -9.53
C ASP A 50 0.90 -10.44 -10.50
N LEU A 51 1.13 -11.18 -11.59
CA LEU A 51 2.13 -10.84 -12.61
C LEU A 51 1.89 -9.48 -13.28
N THR A 52 0.65 -9.13 -13.63
CA THR A 52 0.32 -7.87 -14.29
C THR A 52 0.28 -6.69 -13.34
N HIS A 53 -0.04 -6.92 -12.06
CA HIS A 53 -0.14 -5.89 -11.04
C HIS A 53 1.02 -5.86 -10.07
N ARG A 54 2.10 -6.65 -10.31
CA ARG A 54 3.34 -6.49 -9.54
C ARG A 54 3.75 -5.03 -9.63
N PRO A 55 3.76 -4.28 -8.51
CA PRO A 55 4.37 -2.98 -8.53
C PRO A 55 5.79 -3.22 -8.98
N ARG A 56 6.22 -2.56 -10.06
CA ARG A 56 7.62 -2.54 -10.45
C ARG A 56 8.36 -2.07 -9.21
N ALA A 57 8.98 -2.99 -8.48
CA ALA A 57 9.83 -2.65 -7.37
C ALA A 57 10.88 -1.73 -7.98
N ALA A 58 10.75 -0.44 -7.70
CA ALA A 58 11.75 0.53 -8.10
C ALA A 58 13.01 -0.02 -7.46
N ALA A 59 13.98 -0.42 -8.29
CA ALA A 59 15.23 -0.95 -7.82
C ALA A 59 15.76 0.05 -6.80
N GLU A 60 15.74 -0.36 -5.54
CA GLU A 60 16.23 0.42 -4.41
C GLU A 60 17.72 0.61 -4.70
N ARG A 61 18.06 1.76 -5.29
CA ARG A 61 19.47 2.12 -5.42
C ARG A 61 19.94 2.38 -3.98
N PRO A 62 21.00 1.72 -3.51
CA PRO A 62 21.67 2.16 -2.30
C PRO A 62 22.20 3.57 -2.57
N GLY A 63 21.73 4.53 -1.79
CA GLY A 63 21.98 5.96 -2.02
C GLY A 63 20.76 6.68 -2.62
N GLY A 64 20.48 7.86 -2.06
CA GLY A 64 19.33 8.70 -2.39
C GLY A 64 19.07 8.88 -3.89
N ARG A 65 17.82 9.20 -4.22
CA ARG A 65 17.39 9.47 -5.60
C ARG A 65 18.02 10.78 -6.09
N ALA A 66 18.56 10.79 -7.31
CA ALA A 66 19.05 12.04 -7.92
C ALA A 66 17.97 13.12 -7.95
N ALA A 67 18.32 14.33 -7.49
CA ALA A 67 17.45 15.48 -7.53
C ALA A 67 17.18 15.89 -9.00
N PRO A 68 15.95 16.32 -9.33
CA PRO A 68 15.69 16.90 -10.64
C PRO A 68 16.59 18.11 -10.86
N ARG A 69 17.14 18.25 -12.07
CA ARG A 69 17.93 19.42 -12.44
C ARG A 69 17.02 20.53 -12.95
N GLN A 70 17.31 21.74 -12.53
CA GLN A 70 16.68 22.95 -13.03
C GLN A 70 17.40 23.43 -14.31
N ALA A 71 16.72 24.27 -15.09
CA ALA A 71 17.20 24.72 -16.41
C ALA A 71 18.49 25.56 -16.33
N ASP A 72 18.82 26.10 -15.17
CA ASP A 72 20.03 26.85 -14.84
C ASP A 72 21.23 25.96 -14.46
N GLY A 73 21.04 24.64 -14.44
CA GLY A 73 22.08 23.67 -14.04
C GLY A 73 22.12 23.37 -12.54
N GLY A 74 21.27 24.02 -11.74
CA GLY A 74 21.07 23.71 -10.32
C GLY A 74 20.25 22.45 -10.07
N TYR A 75 20.10 22.08 -8.81
CA TYR A 75 19.19 21.00 -8.37
C TYR A 75 17.93 21.60 -7.74
N ASP A 76 16.78 21.09 -8.15
CA ASP A 76 15.49 21.43 -7.54
C ASP A 76 15.21 20.46 -6.38
N PHE A 77 15.34 20.99 -5.16
CA PHE A 77 15.07 20.26 -3.93
C PHE A 77 13.69 20.65 -3.42
N SER A 78 12.76 19.69 -3.37
CA SER A 78 11.43 19.92 -2.84
C SER A 78 11.45 20.20 -1.34
N ALA A 79 10.52 21.04 -0.89
CA ALA A 79 10.39 21.36 0.51
C ALA A 79 9.95 20.12 1.33
N GLY A 80 10.49 20.00 2.55
CA GLY A 80 10.18 18.89 3.46
C GLY A 80 10.83 17.56 3.10
N VAL A 81 11.73 17.52 2.11
CA VAL A 81 12.48 16.30 1.76
C VAL A 81 13.97 16.48 2.06
N PRO A 82 14.60 15.53 2.77
CA PRO A 82 16.05 15.55 3.01
C PRO A 82 16.86 15.47 1.71
N PHE A 83 17.93 16.25 1.60
CA PHE A 83 18.81 16.26 0.45
C PHE A 83 20.28 16.50 0.82
N CYS A 84 21.17 16.10 -0.07
CA CYS A 84 22.60 16.39 -0.04
C CYS A 84 22.92 17.34 -1.21
N ALA A 85 23.28 18.59 -0.90
CA ALA A 85 23.60 19.59 -1.92
C ALA A 85 24.88 19.24 -2.71
N THR A 86 25.87 18.64 -2.04
CA THR A 86 27.16 18.25 -2.62
C THR A 86 27.00 17.23 -3.74
N HIS A 87 26.20 16.18 -3.50
CA HIS A 87 26.01 15.07 -4.42
C HIS A 87 24.75 15.20 -5.30
N GLY A 88 23.90 16.19 -5.03
CA GLY A 88 22.64 16.38 -5.77
C GLY A 88 21.63 15.25 -5.56
N LEU A 89 21.58 14.69 -4.34
CA LEU A 89 20.75 13.53 -4.01
C LEU A 89 19.64 13.90 -3.02
N VAL A 90 18.50 13.25 -3.17
CA VAL A 90 17.31 13.36 -2.31
C VAL A 90 17.10 12.03 -1.60
N PHE A 91 16.89 12.08 -0.30
CA PHE A 91 16.80 10.91 0.56
C PHE A 91 15.39 10.75 1.15
N PRO A 92 15.00 9.55 1.61
CA PRO A 92 13.75 9.36 2.32
C PRO A 92 13.71 10.19 3.61
N THR A 93 12.52 10.53 4.09
CA THR A 93 12.32 11.37 5.30
C THR A 93 12.84 10.73 6.60
N SER A 94 13.17 9.44 6.58
CA SER A 94 13.82 8.72 7.67
C SER A 94 15.33 8.90 7.71
N ALA A 95 15.96 9.27 6.59
CA ALA A 95 17.41 9.42 6.52
C ALA A 95 17.85 10.75 7.18
N ARG A 96 18.98 10.70 7.90
CA ARG A 96 19.59 11.88 8.53
C ARG A 96 20.98 12.20 8.01
N THR A 97 21.65 11.22 7.43
CA THR A 97 23.02 11.32 6.92
C THR A 97 23.06 10.87 5.47
N CYS A 98 24.01 11.39 4.70
CA CYS A 98 24.25 10.95 3.33
C CYS A 98 25.11 9.67 3.31
N ASP A 99 24.74 8.71 2.47
CA ASP A 99 25.46 7.43 2.37
C ASP A 99 26.83 7.53 1.65
N LEU A 100 27.11 8.66 0.97
CA LEU A 100 28.34 8.84 0.18
C LEU A 100 29.48 9.49 0.98
N ASP A 101 29.18 10.57 1.70
CA ASP A 101 30.17 11.35 2.48
C ASP A 101 29.93 11.29 3.99
N GLY A 102 28.83 10.71 4.45
CA GLY A 102 28.46 10.67 5.87
C GLY A 102 28.03 12.03 6.44
N ALA A 103 27.88 13.07 5.60
CA ALA A 103 27.49 14.38 6.06
C ALA A 103 26.03 14.41 6.53
N GLU A 104 25.70 15.33 7.43
CA GLU A 104 24.31 15.56 7.83
C GLU A 104 23.53 16.11 6.62
N LEU A 105 22.33 15.58 6.41
CA LEU A 105 21.45 16.02 5.33
C LEU A 105 20.80 17.36 5.65
N ASP A 106 20.48 18.10 4.60
CA ASP A 106 19.73 19.36 4.70
C ASP A 106 18.26 19.15 4.30
N VAL A 107 17.39 20.03 4.76
CA VAL A 107 15.98 20.07 4.39
C VAL A 107 15.53 21.51 4.18
N ARG A 108 14.71 21.74 3.15
CA ARG A 108 14.02 23.01 2.95
C ARG A 108 12.77 23.07 3.82
N CYS A 109 12.61 24.15 4.56
CA CYS A 109 11.44 24.40 5.38
C CYS A 109 10.19 24.49 4.49
N PRO A 110 9.10 23.78 4.82
CA PRO A 110 7.86 23.82 4.04
C PRO A 110 7.11 25.15 4.13
N ALA A 111 7.38 25.99 5.13
CA ALA A 111 6.70 27.26 5.32
C ALA A 111 7.37 28.43 4.59
N ASP A 112 8.70 28.55 4.67
CA ASP A 112 9.46 29.70 4.16
C ASP A 112 10.58 29.31 3.18
N GLY A 113 10.76 28.02 2.88
CA GLY A 113 11.76 27.53 1.92
C GLY A 113 13.21 27.62 2.38
N SER A 114 13.47 28.09 3.60
CA SER A 114 14.82 28.20 4.18
C SER A 114 15.47 26.84 4.35
N VAL A 115 16.78 26.74 4.09
CA VAL A 115 17.55 25.50 4.23
C VAL A 115 18.06 25.36 5.66
N ARG A 116 17.96 24.16 6.22
CA ARG A 116 18.46 23.83 7.56
C ARG A 116 18.87 22.35 7.65
N PRO A 117 19.71 21.97 8.63
CA PRO A 117 20.05 20.58 8.87
C PRO A 117 18.83 19.75 9.30
N VAL A 118 18.81 18.47 8.93
CA VAL A 118 17.71 17.53 9.20
C VAL A 118 17.50 17.25 10.69
N ALA A 119 18.52 17.39 11.56
CA ALA A 119 18.33 17.30 13.00
C ALA A 119 17.58 18.51 13.61
N ALA A 120 17.50 19.64 12.89
CA ALA A 120 16.82 20.83 13.40
C ALA A 120 15.29 20.76 13.19
N GLU A 121 14.56 20.57 14.28
CA GLU A 121 13.09 20.54 14.26
C GLU A 121 12.45 21.95 14.21
N LEU A 122 13.20 23.01 14.53
CA LEU A 122 12.70 24.39 14.53
C LEU A 122 13.35 25.19 13.40
N CYS A 123 12.53 25.80 12.55
CA CYS A 123 13.00 26.83 11.63
C CYS A 123 13.32 28.11 12.42
N ARG A 124 14.57 28.56 12.37
CA ARG A 124 15.01 29.81 13.03
C ARG A 124 14.58 31.07 12.28
N THR A 125 14.17 30.93 11.02
CA THR A 125 13.74 32.06 10.17
C THR A 125 12.26 32.36 10.37
N CYS A 126 11.36 31.39 10.17
CA CYS A 126 9.92 31.58 10.32
C CYS A 126 9.31 31.04 11.62
N GLY A 127 10.09 30.41 12.50
CA GLY A 127 9.60 29.84 13.77
C GLY A 127 8.79 28.54 13.64
N THR A 128 8.63 28.01 12.43
CA THR A 128 7.86 26.78 12.20
C THR A 128 8.59 25.57 12.79
N ARG A 129 7.91 24.80 13.64
CA ARG A 129 8.39 23.49 14.11
C ARG A 129 7.92 22.40 13.16
N TYR A 130 8.85 21.63 12.62
CA TYR A 130 8.60 20.52 11.72
C TYR A 130 9.63 19.41 11.97
N ARG A 131 9.11 18.21 12.24
CA ARG A 131 9.89 17.01 12.52
C ARG A 131 9.82 16.05 11.34
N LEU A 132 10.99 15.55 10.92
CA LEU A 132 11.14 14.53 9.89
C LEU A 132 11.03 13.13 10.53
N GLY A 133 10.08 12.31 10.05
CA GLY A 133 9.77 10.92 10.47
C GLY A 133 8.69 10.82 11.57
N ALA A 134 7.75 9.87 11.57
CA ALA A 134 7.75 8.50 11.07
C ALA A 134 6.35 8.03 10.59
N ALA A 135 6.23 7.59 9.34
CA ALA A 135 5.19 6.67 8.90
C ALA A 135 5.66 5.96 7.62
N PRO A 136 5.40 4.66 7.46
CA PRO A 136 5.60 3.96 6.18
C PRO A 136 4.62 4.43 5.09
N ASP A 137 3.63 5.24 5.46
CA ASP A 137 2.68 5.87 4.54
C ASP A 137 2.84 7.39 4.58
N ALA A 138 3.45 7.91 3.52
CA ALA A 138 3.63 9.34 3.27
C ALA A 138 2.29 10.03 2.98
N ARG A 139 1.42 10.16 3.97
CA ARG A 139 0.25 11.06 3.98
C ARG A 139 -0.09 11.48 5.40
N THR A 140 0.70 12.37 5.99
CA THR A 140 0.22 13.21 7.11
C THR A 140 1.08 14.45 7.21
N LEU A 141 0.73 15.45 6.41
CA LEU A 141 1.07 16.84 6.69
C LEU A 141 0.11 17.32 7.79
N LEU A 142 0.48 17.20 9.06
CA LEU A 142 -0.13 18.03 10.09
C LEU A 142 0.80 19.22 10.35
N ALA A 143 0.49 20.33 9.68
CA ALA A 143 0.82 21.64 10.22
C ALA A 143 0.03 21.79 11.52
N ALA A 144 0.64 21.46 12.65
CA ALA A 144 0.12 21.88 13.95
C ALA A 144 0.33 23.39 14.05
N ALA A 145 -0.60 24.16 13.47
CA ALA A 145 -0.78 25.56 13.81
C ALA A 145 -1.22 25.60 15.28
N GLY A 146 -0.23 25.64 16.19
CA GLY A 146 -0.44 25.87 17.60
C GLY A 146 -0.94 27.29 17.80
N GLY A 147 -2.26 27.47 17.72
CA GLY A 147 -2.92 28.62 18.34
C GLY A 147 -2.64 28.61 19.85
N PRO A 148 -2.51 29.78 20.50
CA PRO A 148 -2.20 29.86 21.91
C PRO A 148 -3.30 29.17 22.74
N PRO A 149 -2.96 28.52 23.87
CA PRO A 149 -3.93 27.84 24.72
C PRO A 149 -4.99 28.84 25.19
N PRO A 150 -6.28 28.47 25.26
CA PRO A 150 -7.30 29.31 25.88
C PRO A 150 -6.93 29.50 27.35
N GLY A 151 -6.36 30.67 27.66
CA GLY A 151 -6.09 31.10 29.02
C GLY A 151 -7.40 31.32 29.75
N GLY A 152 -7.56 30.64 30.88
CA GLY A 152 -8.57 30.95 31.87
C GLY A 152 -8.33 32.33 32.47
N ALA A 153 -9.36 33.17 32.40
CA ALA A 153 -9.58 34.37 33.21
C ALA A 153 -11.06 34.76 33.00
N ALA A 154 -11.88 35.14 33.97
CA ALA A 154 -11.93 34.98 35.42
C ALA A 154 -13.42 35.10 35.79
N ALA A 155 -13.88 34.36 36.80
CA ALA A 155 -15.13 34.69 37.47
C ALA A 155 -14.97 36.04 38.18
N ALA A 156 -15.86 36.99 37.88
CA ALA A 156 -16.15 38.18 38.67
C ALA A 156 -17.62 38.56 38.45
#